data_AF-A0A920EDC3-F1
#
_entry.id   AF-A0A920EDC3-F1
#
_cell.length_a   1.000
_cell.length_b   1.000
_cell.length_c   1.000
_cell.angle_alpha   90.00
_cell.angle_beta   90.00
_cell.angle_gamma   90.00
#
_symmetry.space_group_name_H-M   'P 1'
#
loop_
_entity.id
_entity.type
_entity.pdbx_description
1 polymer ?
#
loop_
_entity_poly.entity_id
_entity_poly.type
_entity_poly.pdbx_seq_one_letter_code
_entity_poly.pdbx_strand_id
1 'polypeptide(L)' 'MAFFDQKGVPAANFGPGDATLAHTSNEQVERSSIEQCYLALKQIVTEGV' A
#
# COMPACT_ATOMS: atom_id res chain seq x y z
N MET A 1 9.34 14.36 -8.39
CA MET A 1 8.17 14.83 -7.63
C MET A 1 6.96 14.02 -8.06
N ALA A 2 6.19 13.50 -7.10
CA ALA A 2 5.04 12.64 -7.39
C ALA A 2 3.83 13.45 -7.91
N PHE A 3 2.95 12.81 -8.68
CA PHE A 3 1.79 13.48 -9.31
C PHE A 3 0.91 14.26 -8.32
N PHE A 4 0.61 13.66 -7.16
CA PHE A 4 -0.23 14.29 -6.14
C PHE A 4 0.44 15.47 -5.43
N ASP A 5 1.75 15.38 -5.18
CA ASP A 5 2.56 16.45 -4.59
C ASP A 5 2.56 17.71 -5.48
N GLN A 6 2.68 17.52 -6.80
CA GLN A 6 2.55 18.62 -7.78
C GLN A 6 1.17 19.29 -7.79
N LYS A 7 0.15 18.64 -7.22
CA LYS A 7 -1.22 19.16 -7.11
C LYS A 7 -1.53 19.67 -5.70
N GLY A 8 -0.56 19.67 -4.78
CA GLY A 8 -0.76 20.07 -3.38
C GLY A 8 -1.63 19.09 -2.60
N VAL A 9 -1.75 17.83 -3.06
CA VAL A 9 -2.53 16.78 -2.39
C VAL A 9 -1.55 15.88 -1.62
N PRO A 10 -1.64 15.79 -0.27
CA PRO A 10 -0.86 14.85 0.51
C PRO A 10 -1.15 13.41 0.05
N ALA A 11 -0.09 12.64 -0.20
CA ALA A 11 -0.21 11.26 -0.65
C ALA A 11 0.90 10.39 -0.03
N ALA A 12 0.60 9.11 0.14
CA ALA A 12 1.54 8.10 0.59
C ALA A 12 1.39 6.84 -0.26
N ASN A 13 2.50 6.13 -0.48
CA ASN A 13 2.47 4.79 -1.05
C ASN A 13 2.17 3.81 0.07
N PHE A 14 1.08 3.05 -0.04
CA PHE A 14 0.68 2.06 0.94
C PHE A 14 0.13 0.83 0.21
N GLY A 15 0.75 -0.33 0.45
CA GLY A 15 0.37 -1.59 -0.20
C GLY A 15 1.08 -2.79 0.43
N PRO A 16 0.59 -4.01 0.15
CA PRO A 16 1.16 -5.24 0.68
C PRO A 16 2.41 -5.68 -0.10
N GLY A 17 3.17 -6.62 0.48
CA GLY A 17 4.30 -7.28 -0.15
C GLY A 17 5.65 -6.59 0.01
N ASP A 18 6.69 -7.23 -0.53
CA ASP A 18 8.05 -6.71 -0.57
C ASP A 18 8.31 -6.07 -1.94
N ALA A 19 8.59 -4.77 -1.95
CA ALA A 19 8.84 -4.00 -3.17
C ALA A 19 10.08 -4.49 -3.94
N THR A 20 11.01 -5.18 -3.30
CA THR A 20 12.22 -5.72 -3.95
C THR A 20 11.94 -6.94 -4.84
N LEU A 21 10.79 -7.60 -4.65
CA LEU A 21 10.36 -8.74 -5.47
C LEU A 21 9.64 -8.32 -6.75
N ALA A 22 9.21 -7.07 -6.84
CA ALA A 22 8.52 -6.56 -8.02
C ALA A 22 9.39 -6.72 -9.27
N HIS A 23 8.79 -7.24 -10.36
CA HIS A 23 9.46 -7.49 -11.64
C HIS A 23 10.59 -8.53 -11.58
N THR A 24 10.64 -9.35 -10.54
CA THR A 24 11.51 -10.53 -10.48
C THR A 24 10.79 -11.77 -11.02
N SER A 25 11.53 -12.81 -11.41
CA SER A 25 10.94 -14.07 -11.86
C SER A 25 10.24 -14.85 -10.74
N ASN A 26 10.53 -14.53 -9.47
CA ASN A 26 9.89 -15.12 -8.29
C ASN A 26 9.05 -14.05 -7.56
N GLU A 27 8.32 -13.23 -8.33
CA GLU A 27 7.39 -12.27 -7.76
C GLU A 27 6.29 -13.01 -7.00
N GLN A 28 6.22 -12.76 -5.70
CA GLN A 28 5.30 -13.39 -4.78
C GLN A 28 4.90 -12.41 -3.68
N VAL A 29 3.76 -12.67 -3.07
CA VAL A 29 3.24 -11.89 -1.94
C VAL A 29 2.66 -12.82 -0.90
N GLU A 30 2.98 -12.56 0.37
CA GLU A 30 2.41 -13.30 1.48
C GLU A 30 0.95 -12.92 1.67
N ARG A 31 0.08 -13.92 1.82
CA ARG A 31 -1.36 -13.73 2.04
C ARG A 31 -1.63 -12.85 3.27
N SER A 32 -0.86 -13.04 4.34
CA SER A 32 -0.98 -12.26 5.57
C SER A 32 -0.76 -10.76 5.32
N SER A 33 0.15 -10.39 4.41
CA SER A 33 0.41 -8.99 4.05
C SER A 33 -0.79 -8.35 3.35
N ILE A 34 -1.48 -9.11 2.48
CA ILE A 34 -2.72 -8.66 1.84
C ILE A 34 -3.81 -8.42 2.89
N GLU A 35 -4.03 -9.38 3.77
CA GLU A 35 -5.06 -9.31 4.82
C GLU A 35 -4.81 -8.14 5.77
N GLN A 36 -3.55 -7.90 6.17
CA GLN A 36 -3.17 -6.76 7.01
C GLN A 36 -3.38 -5.41 6.31
N CYS A 37 -2.99 -5.29 5.04
CA CYS A 37 -3.22 -4.08 4.25
C CYS A 37 -4.72 -3.75 4.18
N TYR A 38 -5.55 -4.77 3.92
CA TYR A 38 -7.00 -4.62 3.92
C TYR A 38 -7.53 -4.16 5.28
N LEU A 39 -7.11 -4.78 6.38
CA LEU A 39 -7.57 -4.41 7.72
C LEU A 39 -7.19 -2.97 8.07
N ALA A 40 -5.97 -2.53 7.74
CA ALA A 40 -5.53 -1.15 7.96
C ALA A 40 -6.39 -0.14 7.18
N LEU A 41 -6.64 -0.39 5.89
CA LEU A 41 -7.52 0.45 5.08
C LEU A 41 -8.94 0.45 5.62
N LYS A 42 -9.47 -0.73 5.97
CA LYS A 42 -10.80 -0.88 6.56
C LYS A 42 -10.92 -0.03 7.82
N GLN A 43 -9.97 -0.16 8.75
CA GLN A 43 -9.96 0.61 10.00
C GLN A 43 -9.99 2.12 9.72
N ILE A 44 -9.11 2.61 8.83
CA ILE A 44 -9.07 4.04 8.48
C ILE A 44 -10.40 4.55 7.93
N VAL A 45 -11.04 3.81 7.02
CA VAL A 45 -12.28 4.27 6.37
C VAL A 45 -13.53 4.08 7.22
N THR A 46 -13.54 3.12 8.17
CA THR A 46 -14.72 2.86 9.01
C THR A 46 -14.69 3.55 10.36
N GLU A 47 -13.50 3.73 10.94
CA GLU A 47 -13.36 4.24 12.31
C GLU A 47 -12.82 5.67 12.33
N GLY A 48 -12.07 6.08 11.31
CA GLY A 48 -11.23 7.27 11.39
C GLY A 48 -10.09 7.04 12.39
N VAL A 49 -8.95 7.69 12.19
CA VAL A 49 -7.83 7.61 13.15
C VAL A 49 -8.21 8.35 14.43
#